data_AF-A0A2D2PYU4-F1
#
_entry.id   AF-A0A2D2PYU4-F1
#
_cell.length_a   1.000
_cell.length_b   1.000
_cell.length_c   1.000
_cell.angle_alpha   90.00
_cell.angle_beta   90.00
_cell.angle_gamma   90.00
#
_symmetry.space_group_name_H-M   'P 1'
#
loop_
_entity.id
_entity.type
_entity.pdbx_description
1 polymer ?
#
loop_
_entity_poly.entity_id
_entity_poly.type
_entity_poly.pdbx_seq_one_letter_code
_entity_poly.pdbx_strand_id
1 'polypeptide(L)'
;MDQVVPLLRQAHPAAVIEVGVLSAPNTYTPSLEQLDYSLTFMAPLALPVWQQCQEVGALRAQVAQWGIRVAEGGIYQLPLAQTAKGTLFGEVLGLVAGQWQLPIHTADRDRQQLYGLGRRLLSALNAPVGCYFLQFSWQQGVIFDRLWPFPTVAALASVGVQTPDWFTAYYCCLAGQPLRDLRLPDLPAVPCLE
;
A
#
# COMPACT_ATOMS: atom_id res chain seq x y z
N MET A 1 -33.20 -7.54 12.07
CA MET A 1 -32.15 -8.52 11.72
C MET A 1 -30.87 -7.73 11.61
N ASP A 2 -30.08 -7.71 12.68
CA ASP A 2 -28.77 -7.09 12.65
C ASP A 2 -27.90 -7.87 11.67
N GLN A 3 -27.47 -7.20 10.61
CA GLN A 3 -26.47 -7.73 9.70
C GLN A 3 -25.20 -7.87 10.52
N VAL A 4 -24.90 -9.10 10.94
CA VAL A 4 -23.59 -9.47 11.46
C VAL A 4 -22.62 -9.30 10.29
N VAL A 5 -22.04 -8.10 10.18
CA VAL A 5 -20.92 -7.86 9.29
C VAL A 5 -19.82 -8.79 9.79
N PRO A 6 -19.36 -9.77 9.01
CA PRO A 6 -18.28 -10.64 9.44
C PRO A 6 -17.09 -9.74 9.73
N LEU A 7 -16.77 -9.60 11.01
CA LEU A 7 -15.54 -8.97 11.44
C LEU A 7 -14.44 -9.89 10.92
N LEU A 8 -13.83 -9.52 9.80
CA LEU A 8 -12.57 -10.10 9.35
C LEU A 8 -11.59 -9.81 10.48
N ARG A 9 -11.51 -10.75 11.43
CA ARG A 9 -10.42 -10.82 12.39
C ARG A 9 -9.19 -10.84 11.51
N GLN A 10 -8.37 -9.80 11.68
CA GLN A 10 -7.02 -9.64 11.17
C GLN A 10 -6.48 -10.99 10.69
N ALA A 11 -6.17 -11.06 9.38
CA ALA A 11 -5.86 -12.28 8.64
C ALA A 11 -5.29 -13.38 9.54
N HIS A 12 -5.95 -14.55 9.53
CA HIS A 12 -5.51 -15.72 10.29
C HIS A 12 -3.97 -15.77 10.30
N PRO A 13 -3.28 -15.93 11.44
CA PRO A 13 -1.81 -15.83 11.49
C PRO A 13 -1.04 -16.75 10.53
N ALA A 14 -1.74 -17.74 9.98
CA ALA A 14 -1.23 -18.69 8.99
C ALA A 14 -1.63 -18.38 7.53
N ALA A 15 -2.32 -17.26 7.26
CA ALA A 15 -2.65 -16.84 5.90
C ALA A 15 -1.36 -16.46 5.16
N VAL A 16 -1.06 -17.19 4.09
CA VAL A 16 0.09 -16.94 3.22
C VAL A 16 -0.42 -16.23 1.97
N ILE A 17 0.23 -15.13 1.58
CA ILE A 17 -0.05 -14.46 0.30
C ILE A 17 1.06 -14.80 -0.67
N GLU A 18 0.69 -15.41 -1.79
CA GLU A 18 1.56 -15.65 -2.93
C GLU A 18 1.21 -14.68 -4.06
N VAL A 19 2.22 -13.99 -4.62
CA VAL A 19 2.03 -13.12 -5.79
C VAL A 19 2.58 -13.85 -7.01
N GLY A 20 1.69 -14.24 -7.92
CA GLY A 20 2.03 -14.95 -9.15
C GLY A 20 1.61 -14.20 -10.41
N VAL A 21 2.30 -14.48 -11.52
CA VAL A 21 1.86 -14.04 -12.86
C VAL A 21 0.84 -15.04 -13.37
N LEU A 22 -0.40 -14.59 -13.59
CA LEU A 22 -1.44 -15.43 -14.21
C LEU A 22 -1.09 -15.64 -15.69
N SER A 23 -0.71 -16.86 -16.06
CA SER A 23 -0.24 -17.21 -17.42
C SER A 23 -1.38 -17.34 -18.44
N ALA A 24 -2.62 -17.42 -17.99
CA ALA A 24 -3.83 -17.45 -18.81
C ALA A 24 -4.98 -16.84 -18.01
N PRO A 25 -6.04 -16.31 -18.66
CA PRO A 25 -7.30 -15.96 -18.01
C PRO A 25 -8.03 -17.27 -17.64
N ASN A 26 -7.42 -18.08 -16.79
CA ASN A 26 -8.06 -19.28 -16.29
C ASN A 26 -9.22 -18.83 -15.40
N THR A 27 -10.36 -19.46 -15.63
CA THR A 27 -11.56 -19.38 -14.80
C THR A 27 -11.20 -19.42 -13.33
N TYR A 28 -11.26 -18.25 -12.70
CA TYR A 28 -11.12 -18.08 -11.27
C TYR A 28 -12.24 -18.88 -10.59
N THR A 29 -11.84 -19.88 -9.81
CA THR A 29 -12.80 -20.65 -8.99
C THR A 29 -12.57 -20.21 -7.55
N PRO A 30 -13.25 -19.16 -7.07
CA PRO A 30 -13.07 -18.67 -5.72
C PRO A 30 -13.34 -19.80 -4.73
N SER A 31 -12.47 -19.95 -3.72
CA SER A 31 -12.69 -20.86 -2.60
C SER A 31 -12.74 -20.06 -1.30
N LEU A 32 -13.32 -20.64 -0.25
CA LEU A 32 -13.32 -20.00 1.07
C LEU A 32 -11.93 -19.98 1.72
N GLU A 33 -10.99 -20.78 1.20
CA GLU A 33 -9.63 -20.95 1.72
C GLU A 33 -8.61 -20.08 0.96
N GLN A 34 -8.95 -19.61 -0.24
CA GLN A 34 -8.08 -18.84 -1.11
C GLN A 34 -8.83 -17.65 -1.72
N LEU A 35 -8.38 -16.44 -1.38
CA LEU A 35 -8.85 -15.21 -1.97
C LEU A 35 -7.82 -14.74 -3.00
N ASP A 36 -8.11 -14.91 -4.29
CA ASP A 36 -7.29 -14.28 -5.32
C ASP A 36 -7.79 -12.86 -5.58
N TYR A 37 -6.84 -11.95 -5.67
CA TYR A 37 -7.08 -10.55 -5.94
C TYR A 37 -6.25 -10.11 -7.13
N SER A 38 -6.93 -9.61 -8.16
CA SER A 38 -6.28 -9.14 -9.38
C SER A 38 -5.55 -7.82 -9.14
N LEU A 39 -4.22 -7.88 -9.04
CA LEU A 39 -3.36 -6.70 -8.82
C LEU A 39 -3.12 -5.85 -10.07
N THR A 40 -3.46 -6.33 -11.27
CA THR A 40 -3.23 -5.59 -12.54
C THR A 40 -4.32 -5.79 -13.59
N PHE A 41 -5.24 -6.75 -13.40
CA PHE A 41 -6.18 -7.22 -14.43
C PHE A 41 -7.09 -6.13 -15.03
N MET A 42 -7.35 -5.05 -14.29
CA MET A 42 -8.24 -3.97 -14.71
C MET A 42 -7.53 -2.65 -15.09
N ALA A 43 -6.19 -2.59 -15.04
CA ALA A 43 -5.47 -1.35 -15.33
C ALA A 43 -4.37 -1.53 -16.39
N PRO A 44 -4.71 -1.59 -17.69
CA PRO A 44 -3.71 -1.56 -18.76
C PRO A 44 -2.83 -0.29 -18.71
N LEU A 45 -3.37 0.82 -18.20
CA LEU A 45 -2.63 2.06 -17.94
C LEU A 45 -1.59 1.93 -16.82
N ALA A 46 -1.71 0.93 -15.94
CA ALA A 46 -0.76 0.69 -14.86
C ALA A 46 0.44 -0.17 -15.32
N LEU A 47 0.41 -0.77 -16.51
CA LEU A 47 1.50 -1.63 -16.99
C LEU A 47 2.85 -0.90 -17.11
N PRO A 48 2.93 0.32 -17.70
CA PRO A 48 4.20 1.05 -17.76
C PRO A 48 4.74 1.40 -16.38
N VAL A 49 3.87 1.84 -15.46
CA VAL A 49 4.26 2.18 -14.09
C VAL A 49 4.67 0.93 -13.32
N TRP A 50 4.01 -0.20 -13.55
CA TRP A 50 4.42 -1.48 -13.00
C TRP A 50 5.81 -1.88 -13.47
N GLN A 51 6.11 -1.78 -14.76
CA GLN A 51 7.46 -2.04 -15.29
C GLN A 51 8.49 -1.14 -14.62
N GLN A 52 8.20 0.16 -14.49
CA GLN A 52 9.10 1.10 -13.79
C GLN A 52 9.28 0.74 -12.30
N CYS A 53 8.21 0.32 -11.62
CA CYS A 53 8.26 -0.16 -10.23
C CYS A 53 9.06 -1.46 -10.06
N GLN A 54 9.14 -2.29 -11.11
CA GLN A 54 9.94 -3.52 -11.12
C GLN A 54 11.44 -3.22 -11.29
N GLU A 55 11.80 -2.11 -11.93
CA GLU A 55 13.18 -1.61 -12.03
C GLU A 55 13.62 -0.93 -10.72
N VAL A 56 13.58 -1.67 -9.61
CA VAL A 56 13.85 -1.16 -8.25
C VAL A 56 15.21 -0.46 -8.14
N GLY A 57 16.23 -1.00 -8.80
CA GLY A 57 17.57 -0.39 -8.84
C GLY A 57 17.57 1.01 -9.47
N ALA A 58 16.84 1.18 -10.58
CA ALA A 58 16.71 2.47 -11.25
C ALA A 58 15.93 3.48 -10.40
N LEU A 59 14.83 3.04 -9.77
CA LEU A 59 14.05 3.87 -8.85
C LEU A 59 14.88 4.34 -7.65
N ARG A 60 15.64 3.44 -7.01
CA ARG A 60 16.53 3.80 -5.90
C ARG A 60 17.61 4.79 -6.36
N ALA A 61 18.21 4.59 -7.53
CA ALA A 61 19.19 5.53 -8.09
C ALA A 61 18.58 6.93 -8.30
N GLN A 62 17.37 7.00 -8.83
CA GLN A 62 16.65 8.25 -9.02
C GLN A 62 16.32 8.95 -7.69
N VAL A 63 15.85 8.21 -6.69
CA VAL A 63 15.55 8.76 -5.35
C VAL A 63 16.83 9.25 -4.66
N ALA A 64 17.95 8.56 -4.83
CA ALA A 64 19.24 8.99 -4.31
C ALA A 64 19.70 10.34 -4.89
N GLN A 65 19.44 10.62 -6.17
CA GLN A 65 19.71 11.92 -6.80
C GLN A 65 18.91 13.07 -6.18
N TRP A 66 17.82 12.76 -5.45
CA TRP A 66 17.03 13.75 -4.72
C TRP A 66 17.56 14.03 -3.31
N GLY A 67 18.69 13.42 -2.93
CA GLY A 67 19.28 13.54 -1.60
C GLY A 67 18.61 12.68 -0.53
N ILE A 68 17.80 11.68 -0.94
CA ILE A 68 17.11 10.77 -0.02
C ILE A 68 17.90 9.46 0.07
N ARG A 69 18.07 8.94 1.28
CA ARG A 69 18.77 7.67 1.51
C ARG A 69 17.97 6.51 0.91
N VAL A 70 18.66 5.50 0.39
CA VAL A 70 18.04 4.30 -0.19
C VAL A 70 18.66 3.04 0.38
N ALA A 71 17.85 2.00 0.62
CA ALA A 71 18.31 0.70 1.09
C ALA A 71 17.25 -0.38 0.79
N GLU A 72 17.64 -1.65 0.85
CA GLU A 72 16.72 -2.78 0.77
C GLU A 72 16.26 -3.23 2.15
N GLY A 73 15.08 -3.85 2.23
CA GLY A 73 14.57 -4.48 3.46
C GLY A 73 13.68 -3.56 4.29
N GLY A 74 13.03 -2.59 3.65
CA GLY A 74 12.02 -1.74 4.27
C GLY A 74 10.86 -2.55 4.85
N ILE A 75 10.63 -2.41 6.15
CA ILE A 75 9.55 -3.10 6.87
C ILE A 75 8.29 -2.24 7.04
N TYR A 76 8.37 -0.96 6.68
CA TYR A 76 7.27 -0.01 6.74
C TYR A 76 6.77 0.30 5.33
N GLN A 77 5.48 0.55 5.22
CA GLN A 77 4.86 1.03 3.99
C GLN A 77 3.93 2.20 4.30
N LEU A 78 4.01 3.23 3.46
CA LEU A 78 3.02 4.30 3.40
C LEU A 78 2.12 4.05 2.19
N PRO A 79 0.84 3.72 2.39
CA PRO A 79 -0.13 3.67 1.32
C PRO A 79 -0.46 5.07 0.77
N LEU A 80 -0.67 5.16 -0.53
CA LEU A 80 -1.07 6.35 -1.25
C LEU A 80 -2.21 5.99 -2.20
N ALA A 81 -3.22 6.84 -2.30
CA ALA A 81 -4.20 6.77 -3.39
C ALA A 81 -4.05 7.99 -4.30
N GLN A 82 -3.55 7.77 -5.52
CA GLN A 82 -3.52 8.79 -6.55
C GLN A 82 -4.92 8.94 -7.12
N THR A 83 -5.50 10.14 -7.01
CA THR A 83 -6.79 10.47 -7.59
C THR A 83 -6.64 11.57 -8.64
N ALA A 84 -7.69 11.84 -9.41
CA ALA A 84 -7.73 12.98 -10.33
C ALA A 84 -7.61 14.35 -9.63
N LYS A 85 -7.91 14.43 -8.32
CA LYS A 85 -7.84 15.68 -7.53
C LYS A 85 -6.53 15.84 -6.75
N GLY A 86 -5.71 14.80 -6.71
CA GLY A 86 -4.48 14.76 -5.91
C GLY A 86 -4.29 13.44 -5.19
N THR A 87 -3.16 13.33 -4.50
CA THR A 87 -2.78 12.14 -3.74
C THR A 87 -3.38 12.19 -2.34
N LEU A 88 -4.17 11.17 -1.98
CA LEU A 88 -4.57 10.90 -0.61
C LEU A 88 -3.50 10.02 0.05
N PHE A 89 -3.16 10.33 1.29
CA PHE A 89 -2.17 9.58 2.06
C PHE A 89 -2.87 8.76 3.13
N GLY A 90 -2.51 7.48 3.22
CA GLY A 90 -2.87 6.64 4.35
C GLY A 90 -2.03 6.93 5.58
N GLU A 91 -2.36 6.22 6.66
CA GLU A 91 -1.43 6.05 7.77
C GLU A 91 -0.37 4.99 7.44
N VAL A 92 0.79 5.10 8.07
CA VAL A 92 1.87 4.12 7.90
C VAL A 92 1.45 2.77 8.47
N LEU A 93 1.83 1.70 7.78
CA LEU A 93 1.68 0.32 8.24
C LEU A 93 3.03 -0.39 8.24
N GLY A 94 3.22 -1.34 9.14
CA GLY A 94 4.53 -1.97 9.34
C GLY A 94 4.45 -3.37 9.94
N LEU A 95 5.50 -4.15 9.73
CA LEU A 95 5.64 -5.48 10.32
C LEU A 95 6.29 -5.36 11.70
N VAL A 96 5.50 -5.63 12.74
CA VAL A 96 5.92 -5.55 14.14
C VAL A 96 5.69 -6.89 14.82
N ALA A 97 6.75 -7.50 15.37
CA ALA A 97 6.70 -8.81 16.00
C ALA A 97 6.01 -9.91 15.13
N GLY A 98 6.23 -9.85 13.81
CA GLY A 98 5.65 -10.80 12.85
C GLY A 98 4.19 -10.51 12.46
N GLN A 99 3.61 -9.40 12.91
CA GLN A 99 2.24 -9.00 12.58
C GLN A 99 2.20 -7.65 11.88
N TRP A 100 1.38 -7.53 10.85
CA TRP A 100 1.12 -6.24 10.19
C TRP A 100 0.22 -5.37 11.05
N GLN A 101 0.66 -4.14 11.31
CA GLN A 101 -0.04 -3.17 12.15
C GLN A 101 -0.35 -1.88 11.38
N LEU A 102 -1.49 -1.28 11.70
CA LEU A 102 -1.97 0.01 11.20
C LEU A 102 -2.80 0.68 12.32
N PRO A 103 -2.55 1.94 12.69
CA PRO A 103 -1.46 2.80 12.24
C PRO A 103 -0.14 2.55 12.99
N ILE A 104 0.97 2.75 12.29
CA ILE A 104 2.28 3.03 12.90
C ILE A 104 2.41 4.53 13.02
N HIS A 105 2.44 5.03 14.26
CA HIS A 105 2.58 6.47 14.49
C HIS A 105 3.99 6.93 14.15
N THR A 106 4.08 7.95 13.30
CA THR A 106 5.34 8.61 12.93
C THR A 106 5.33 10.06 13.39
N ALA A 107 6.48 10.61 13.74
CA ALA A 107 6.59 12.04 14.01
C ALA A 107 6.20 12.86 12.78
N ASP A 108 5.64 14.05 13.00
CA ASP A 108 5.15 14.92 11.92
C ASP A 108 6.21 15.25 10.87
N ARG A 109 7.46 15.39 11.30
CA ARG A 109 8.60 15.63 10.42
C ARG A 109 8.78 14.51 9.40
N ASP A 110 8.81 13.26 9.86
CA ASP A 110 9.00 12.09 9.00
C ASP A 110 7.78 11.88 8.11
N ARG A 111 6.57 12.12 8.63
CA ARG A 111 5.33 12.09 7.84
C ARG A 111 5.37 13.08 6.67
N GLN A 112 5.79 14.33 6.92
CA GLN A 112 5.93 15.33 5.85
C GLN A 112 6.98 14.93 4.81
N GLN A 113 8.11 14.35 5.24
CA GLN A 113 9.13 13.83 4.33
C GLN A 113 8.58 12.70 3.45
N LEU A 114 7.86 11.74 4.04
CA LEU A 114 7.22 10.64 3.32
C LEU A 114 6.18 11.16 2.32
N TYR A 115 5.38 12.16 2.71
CA TYR A 115 4.37 12.75 1.82
C TYR A 115 5.04 13.46 0.64
N GLY A 116 6.13 14.21 0.89
CA GLY A 116 6.92 14.84 -0.15
C GLY A 116 7.53 13.84 -1.12
N LEU A 117 8.16 12.78 -0.59
CA LEU A 117 8.73 11.69 -1.38
C LEU A 117 7.65 10.99 -2.22
N GLY A 118 6.51 10.65 -1.62
CA GLY A 118 5.39 10.02 -2.29
C GLY A 118 4.89 10.82 -3.49
N ARG A 119 4.60 12.12 -3.31
CA ARG A 119 4.17 12.98 -4.43
C ARG A 119 5.23 13.06 -5.52
N ARG A 120 6.50 13.20 -5.14
CA ARG A 120 7.61 13.33 -6.09
C ARG A 120 7.78 12.06 -6.93
N LEU A 121 7.69 10.89 -6.31
CA LEU A 121 7.70 9.59 -7.00
C LEU A 121 6.54 9.46 -7.98
N LEU A 122 5.30 9.68 -7.51
CA LEU A 122 4.11 9.54 -8.36
C LEU A 122 4.16 10.53 -9.53
N SER A 123 4.62 11.75 -9.32
CA SER A 123 4.83 12.73 -10.40
C SER A 123 5.92 12.29 -11.37
N ALA A 124 7.06 11.79 -10.89
CA ALA A 124 8.16 11.35 -11.74
C ALA A 124 7.79 10.15 -12.62
N LEU A 125 6.89 9.29 -12.13
CA LEU A 125 6.37 8.12 -12.83
C LEU A 125 5.18 8.42 -13.73
N ASN A 126 4.65 9.65 -13.72
CA ASN A 126 3.35 9.98 -14.30
C ASN A 126 2.27 8.97 -13.88
N ALA A 127 2.24 8.66 -12.58
CA ALA A 127 1.41 7.62 -12.01
C ALA A 127 -0.08 7.87 -12.32
N PRO A 128 -0.81 6.89 -12.91
CA PRO A 128 -2.24 7.01 -13.12
C PRO A 128 -3.02 7.01 -11.80
N VAL A 129 -4.34 7.18 -11.91
CA VAL A 129 -5.23 6.94 -10.76
C VAL A 129 -5.07 5.50 -10.29
N GLY A 130 -4.85 5.30 -9.00
CA GLY A 130 -4.49 4.00 -8.45
C GLY A 130 -4.07 4.08 -6.98
N CYS A 131 -3.87 2.91 -6.37
CA CYS A 131 -3.23 2.82 -5.05
C CYS A 131 -1.78 2.37 -5.20
N TYR A 132 -0.91 2.96 -4.39
CA TYR A 132 0.52 2.75 -4.37
C TYR A 132 0.98 2.53 -2.94
N PHE A 133 2.01 1.72 -2.73
CA PHE A 133 2.57 1.46 -1.42
C PHE A 133 4.07 1.77 -1.46
N LEU A 134 4.43 2.89 -0.83
CA LEU A 134 5.82 3.33 -0.69
C LEU A 134 6.45 2.55 0.47
N GLN A 135 7.36 1.63 0.15
CA GLN A 135 8.10 0.85 1.14
C GLN A 135 9.39 1.58 1.56
N PHE A 136 9.65 1.59 2.86
CA PHE A 136 10.77 2.31 3.45
C PHE A 136 11.24 1.69 4.77
N SER A 137 12.45 2.08 5.18
CA SER A 137 12.97 1.93 6.54
C SER A 137 13.09 3.30 7.19
N TRP A 138 13.10 3.33 8.51
CA TRP A 138 13.23 4.57 9.28
C TRP A 138 14.36 4.44 10.29
N GLN A 139 15.46 5.15 10.04
CA GLN A 139 16.60 5.23 10.96
C GLN A 139 17.32 6.57 10.74
N GLN A 140 17.09 7.51 11.65
CA GLN A 140 17.56 8.90 11.52
C GLN A 140 17.07 9.56 10.22
N GLY A 141 15.81 9.34 9.88
CA GLY A 141 15.14 9.82 8.67
C GLY A 141 14.69 8.71 7.74
N VAL A 142 13.94 9.09 6.71
CA VAL A 142 13.35 8.17 5.72
C VAL A 142 14.42 7.55 4.83
N ILE A 143 14.40 6.23 4.70
CA ILE A 143 15.24 5.46 3.78
C ILE A 143 14.32 4.73 2.80
N PHE A 144 14.31 5.17 1.54
CA PHE A 144 13.46 4.59 0.51
C PHE A 144 13.94 3.20 0.09
N ASP A 145 13.00 2.28 -0.08
CA ASP A 145 13.25 0.94 -0.60
C ASP A 145 12.67 0.77 -2.00
N ARG A 146 11.34 0.80 -2.11
CA ARG A 146 10.63 0.54 -3.36
C ARG A 146 9.23 1.14 -3.36
N LEU A 147 8.62 1.19 -4.54
CA LEU A 147 7.21 1.56 -4.71
C LEU A 147 6.45 0.40 -5.33
N TRP A 148 5.37 -0.01 -4.71
CA TRP A 148 4.44 -1.00 -5.28
C TRP A 148 3.25 -0.27 -5.91
N PRO A 149 2.83 -0.61 -7.15
CA PRO A 149 1.70 0.02 -7.82
C PRO A 149 0.36 -0.68 -7.54
N PHE A 150 0.25 -1.33 -6.39
CA PHE A 150 -0.92 -2.07 -5.93
C PHE A 150 -0.83 -2.35 -4.41
N PRO A 151 -1.95 -2.72 -3.76
CA PRO A 151 -1.95 -3.21 -2.38
C PRO A 151 -1.03 -4.42 -2.19
N THR A 152 -0.17 -4.37 -1.17
CA THR A 152 0.70 -5.50 -0.79
C THR A 152 0.06 -6.31 0.35
N VAL A 153 0.75 -7.35 0.84
CA VAL A 153 0.40 -8.06 2.08
C VAL A 153 0.13 -7.10 3.25
N ALA A 154 0.83 -5.95 3.32
CA ALA A 154 0.66 -4.96 4.38
C ALA A 154 -0.75 -4.33 4.39
N ALA A 155 -1.45 -4.31 3.24
CA ALA A 155 -2.81 -3.80 3.12
C ALA A 155 -3.81 -4.61 3.97
N LEU A 156 -3.50 -5.86 4.33
CA LEU A 156 -4.34 -6.67 5.23
C LEU A 156 -4.55 -5.99 6.59
N ALA A 157 -3.60 -5.19 7.06
CA ALA A 157 -3.74 -4.44 8.31
C ALA A 157 -4.88 -3.40 8.28
N SER A 158 -5.38 -3.05 7.09
CA SER A 158 -6.52 -2.12 6.95
C SER A 158 -7.89 -2.79 7.01
N VAL A 159 -7.95 -4.11 6.84
CA VAL A 159 -9.21 -4.85 6.80
C VAL A 159 -9.86 -4.86 8.18
N GLY A 160 -11.07 -4.30 8.29
CA GLY A 160 -11.78 -4.15 9.57
C GLY A 160 -11.23 -3.04 10.47
N VAL A 161 -10.20 -2.31 10.01
CA VAL A 161 -9.52 -1.25 10.76
C VAL A 161 -9.73 0.11 10.10
N GLN A 162 -9.69 0.18 8.77
CA GLN A 162 -9.88 1.40 7.98
C GLN A 162 -11.12 1.28 7.09
N THR A 163 -11.79 2.39 6.76
CA THR A 163 -12.89 2.45 5.79
C THR A 163 -12.67 3.55 4.76
N PRO A 164 -12.62 3.23 3.45
CA PRO A 164 -12.48 1.87 2.91
C PRO A 164 -11.12 1.27 3.31
N ASP A 165 -11.04 -0.07 3.40
CA ASP A 165 -9.75 -0.76 3.43
C ASP A 165 -9.01 -0.56 2.10
N TRP A 166 -7.72 -0.87 2.05
CA TRP A 166 -6.89 -0.61 0.87
C TRP A 166 -7.22 -1.48 -0.36
N PHE A 167 -7.81 -2.66 -0.18
CA PHE A 167 -8.29 -3.46 -1.32
C PHE A 167 -9.57 -2.86 -1.90
N THR A 168 -10.48 -2.39 -1.04
CA THR A 168 -11.66 -1.65 -1.47
C THR A 168 -11.27 -0.33 -2.14
N ALA A 169 -10.31 0.41 -1.59
CA ALA A 169 -9.81 1.65 -2.19
C ALA A 169 -9.20 1.40 -3.58
N TYR A 170 -8.40 0.35 -3.72
CA TYR A 170 -7.81 -0.02 -5.00
C TYR A 170 -8.86 -0.42 -6.04
N TYR A 171 -9.86 -1.22 -5.64
CA TYR A 171 -10.99 -1.54 -6.50
C TYR A 171 -11.73 -0.27 -6.96
N CYS A 172 -11.99 0.67 -6.05
CA CYS A 172 -12.60 1.95 -6.42
C CYS A 172 -11.78 2.69 -7.48
N CYS A 173 -10.46 2.77 -7.31
CA CYS A 173 -9.57 3.38 -8.30
C CYS A 173 -9.65 2.68 -9.67
N LEU A 174 -9.61 1.34 -9.68
CA LEU A 174 -9.71 0.54 -10.91
C LEU A 174 -11.07 0.71 -11.61
N ALA A 175 -12.15 0.78 -10.84
CA ALA A 175 -13.51 0.93 -11.34
C ALA A 175 -13.88 2.38 -11.68
N GLY A 176 -12.95 3.33 -11.56
CA GLY A 176 -13.22 4.76 -11.75
C GLY A 176 -14.22 5.34 -10.74
N GLN A 177 -14.40 4.68 -9.60
CA GLN A 177 -15.28 5.12 -8.53
C GLN A 177 -14.59 6.18 -7.67
N PRO A 178 -15.35 7.15 -7.13
CA PRO A 178 -14.77 8.23 -6.35
C PRO A 178 -14.25 7.72 -4.99
N LEU A 179 -12.94 7.84 -4.78
CA LEU A 179 -12.33 7.72 -3.46
C LEU A 179 -12.25 9.10 -2.80
N ARG A 180 -13.10 9.34 -1.79
CA ARG A 180 -13.23 10.67 -1.16
C ARG A 180 -12.33 10.84 0.06
N ASP A 181 -12.20 9.78 0.85
CA ASP A 181 -11.57 9.82 2.17
C ASP A 181 -11.11 8.41 2.57
N LEU A 182 -10.14 8.35 3.48
CA LEU A 182 -9.60 7.13 4.08
C LEU A 182 -9.69 7.31 5.59
N ARG A 183 -10.69 6.66 6.21
CA ARG A 183 -11.00 6.87 7.62
C ARG A 183 -10.50 5.72 8.46
N LEU A 184 -9.72 6.05 9.48
CA LEU A 184 -9.50 5.18 10.62
C LEU A 184 -10.46 5.64 11.74
N PRO A 185 -11.22 4.74 12.37
CA PRO A 185 -11.91 5.06 13.61
C PRO A 185 -10.87 5.40 14.68
N ASP A 186 -11.27 6.14 15.71
CA ASP A 186 -10.40 6.46 16.86
C ASP A 186 -9.99 5.17 17.57
N LEU A 187 -8.87 4.58 17.14
CA LEU A 187 -8.29 3.39 17.72
C LEU A 187 -7.28 3.82 18.80
N PRO A 188 -7.23 3.14 19.96
CA PRO A 188 -6.16 3.36 20.91
C PRO A 188 -4.82 3.07 20.23
N ALA A 189 -3.91 4.04 20.30
CA ALA A 189 -2.60 3.98 19.64
C ALA A 189 -1.88 2.66 19.94
N VAL A 190 -1.42 1.98 18.88
CA VAL A 190 -0.44 0.91 19.04
C VAL A 190 0.91 1.60 19.31
N PRO A 191 1.64 1.23 20.39
CA PRO A 191 2.83 1.96 20.80
C PRO A 191 3.89 1.98 19.69
N CYS A 192 4.50 3.15 19.51
CA CYS A 192 5.71 3.30 18.72
C CYS A 192 6.80 2.45 19.40
N LEU A 193 7.36 1.48 18.69
CA LEU A 193 8.56 0.79 19.17
C LEU A 193 9.73 1.76 19.02
N GLU A 194 10.38 2.07 20.13
CA GLU A 194 11.66 2.80 20.19
C GLU A 194 12.80 2.03 19.50
#